data_AF-A0A3C0UC44-F1
#
_entry.id   AF-A0A3C0UC44-F1
#
_cell.length_a   1.000
_cell.length_b   1.000
_cell.length_c   1.000
_cell.angle_alpha   90.00
_cell.angle_beta   90.00
_cell.angle_gamma   90.00
#
_symmetry.space_group_name_H-M   'P 1'
#
loop_
_entity.id
_entity.type
_entity.pdbx_description
1 polymer ?
#
loop_
_entity_poly.entity_id
_entity_poly.type
_entity_poly.pdbx_seq_one_letter_code
_entity_poly.pdbx_strand_id
1 'polypeptide(L)'
;MAQAKKGIGLTTQIFIGLILGIIFGYVFPSYGEQLKPVGDMFIRMIKMIVVPLIFSSLVMGIAGTGDFKKLGRLGAKAIIWFEIATTMALVVGLCVVNVLKPGVGVAISTIDASSAAAAAKKSIDMMQMVVNIVPTNVIDAMGRGDMLQIVFFSTFF
;
A
#
# COMPACT_ATOMS: atom_id res chain seq x y z
N MET A 1 -32.25 29.00 -1.56
CA MET A 1 -32.35 28.72 -0.11
C MET A 1 -32.54 27.22 0.06
N ALA A 2 -31.50 26.49 0.46
CA ALA A 2 -31.61 25.11 0.96
C ALA A 2 -30.50 24.94 1.99
N GLN A 3 -30.89 24.80 3.25
CA GLN A 3 -29.97 24.84 4.38
C GLN A 3 -29.06 23.61 4.39
N ALA A 4 -27.74 23.85 4.29
CA ALA A 4 -26.72 22.82 4.50
C ALA A 4 -26.68 22.49 6.00
N LYS A 5 -27.42 21.44 6.38
CA LYS A 5 -27.31 20.82 7.71
C LYS A 5 -25.84 20.45 7.93
N LYS A 6 -25.22 21.01 8.98
CA LYS A 6 -23.82 20.74 9.34
C LYS A 6 -23.70 19.28 9.80
N GLY A 7 -23.54 18.37 8.83
CA GLY A 7 -23.43 16.94 9.06
C GLY A 7 -22.14 16.58 9.80
N ILE A 8 -22.13 15.41 10.42
CA ILE A 8 -20.93 14.80 10.99
C ILE A 8 -19.87 14.72 9.87
N GLY A 9 -18.63 15.13 10.16
CA GLY A 9 -17.56 15.14 9.17
C GLY A 9 -17.24 13.73 8.67
N LEU A 10 -16.80 13.60 7.40
CA LEU A 10 -16.50 12.29 6.79
C LEU A 10 -15.51 11.49 7.62
N THR A 11 -14.48 12.13 8.17
CA THR A 11 -13.50 11.47 9.05
C THR A 11 -14.19 10.82 10.25
N THR A 12 -15.09 11.55 10.92
CA THR A 12 -15.85 11.02 12.06
C THR A 12 -16.80 9.90 11.62
N GLN A 13 -17.42 9.99 10.45
CA GLN A 13 -18.26 8.91 9.90
C GLN A 13 -17.45 7.63 9.62
N ILE A 14 -16.22 7.76 9.09
CA ILE A 14 -15.32 6.63 8.84
C ILE A 14 -14.94 5.96 10.17
N PHE A 15 -14.58 6.73 11.19
CA PHE A 15 -14.25 6.18 12.51
C PHE A 15 -15.45 5.49 13.17
N ILE A 16 -16.65 6.09 13.09
CA ILE A 16 -17.87 5.46 13.57
C ILE A 16 -18.12 4.14 12.82
N GLY A 17 -17.99 4.14 11.49
CA GLY A 17 -18.15 2.93 10.67
C GLY A 17 -17.13 1.83 11.02
N LEU A 18 -15.87 2.19 11.27
CA LEU A 18 -14.84 1.26 11.71
C LEU A 18 -15.19 0.61 13.06
N ILE A 19 -15.55 1.42 14.05
CA ILE A 19 -15.89 0.93 15.40
C ILE A 19 -17.13 0.03 15.34
N LEU A 20 -18.18 0.47 14.64
CA LEU A 20 -19.39 -0.34 14.48
C LEU A 20 -19.11 -1.64 13.72
N GLY A 21 -18.27 -1.61 12.68
CA GLY A 21 -17.86 -2.79 11.93
C GLY A 21 -17.12 -3.81 12.79
N ILE A 22 -16.21 -3.36 13.66
CA ILE A 22 -15.49 -4.23 14.60
C ILE A 22 -16.46 -4.86 15.61
N ILE A 23 -17.33 -4.03 16.22
CA ILE A 23 -18.32 -4.52 17.21
C ILE A 23 -19.27 -5.52 16.54
N PHE A 24 -19.78 -5.20 15.36
CA PHE A 24 -20.70 -6.07 14.62
C PHE A 24 -20.06 -7.40 14.22
N GLY A 25 -18.82 -7.37 13.71
CA GLY A 25 -18.08 -8.59 13.35
C GLY A 25 -17.76 -9.47 14.55
N TYR A 26 -17.54 -8.88 15.73
CA TYR A 26 -17.31 -9.63 16.97
C TYR A 26 -18.59 -10.27 17.53
N VAL A 27 -19.71 -9.54 17.53
CA VAL A 27 -20.99 -10.03 18.07
C VAL A 27 -21.68 -11.02 17.12
N PHE A 28 -21.53 -10.84 15.81
CA PHE A 28 -22.19 -11.64 14.77
C PHE A 28 -21.18 -12.18 13.74
N PRO A 29 -20.31 -13.13 14.11
CA PRO A 29 -19.22 -13.58 13.25
C PRO A 29 -19.69 -14.21 11.93
N SER A 30 -20.79 -14.98 11.95
CA SER A 30 -21.33 -15.63 10.74
C SER A 30 -21.89 -14.62 9.73
N TYR A 31 -22.48 -13.51 10.19
CA TYR A 31 -22.93 -12.42 9.33
C TYR A 31 -21.78 -11.52 8.90
N GLY A 32 -20.75 -11.38 9.73
CA GLY A 32 -19.51 -10.67 9.39
C GLY A 32 -18.81 -11.27 8.16
N GLU A 33 -18.73 -12.60 8.07
CA GLU A 33 -18.17 -13.27 6.88
C GLU A 33 -18.99 -13.01 5.62
N GLN A 34 -20.32 -12.96 5.73
CA GLN A 34 -21.21 -12.66 4.60
C GLN A 34 -21.09 -11.21 4.11
N LEU A 35 -20.60 -10.29 4.94
CA LEU A 35 -20.34 -8.90 4.56
C LEU A 35 -18.97 -8.73 3.87
N LYS A 36 -18.10 -9.74 3.88
CA LYS A 36 -16.79 -9.68 3.22
C LYS A 36 -16.85 -9.24 1.74
N PRO A 37 -17.80 -9.72 0.89
CA PRO A 37 -17.93 -9.26 -0.49
C PRO A 37 -18.14 -7.74 -0.62
N VAL A 38 -18.80 -7.10 0.36
CA VAL A 38 -18.97 -5.64 0.38
C VAL A 38 -17.64 -4.94 0.60
N GLY A 39 -16.83 -5.45 1.53
CA GLY A 39 -15.47 -4.98 1.75
C GLY A 39 -14.58 -5.19 0.51
N ASP A 40 -14.66 -6.36 -0.11
CA ASP A 40 -13.92 -6.66 -1.33
C ASP A 40 -14.33 -5.74 -2.50
N MET A 41 -15.62 -5.44 -2.63
CA MET A 41 -16.13 -4.48 -3.61
C MET A 41 -15.57 -3.07 -3.36
N PHE A 42 -15.54 -2.62 -2.11
CA PHE A 42 -14.95 -1.34 -1.72
C PHE A 42 -13.46 -1.25 -2.10
N ILE A 43 -12.68 -2.29 -1.76
CA ILE A 43 -11.25 -2.33 -2.12
C ILE A 43 -11.05 -2.36 -3.64
N ARG A 44 -11.90 -3.08 -4.39
CA ARG A 44 -11.86 -3.08 -5.87
C ARG A 44 -12.16 -1.70 -6.45
N MET A 45 -13.12 -0.97 -5.89
CA MET A 45 -13.41 0.41 -6.31
C MET A 45 -12.22 1.35 -6.08
N ILE A 46 -11.54 1.24 -4.94
CA ILE A 46 -10.30 2.01 -4.69
C ILE A 46 -9.23 1.63 -5.73
N LYS A 47 -8.95 0.33 -5.90
CA LYS A 47 -7.91 -0.16 -6.83
C LYS A 47 -8.16 0.28 -8.28
N MET A 48 -9.42 0.34 -8.72
CA MET A 48 -9.81 0.80 -10.05
C MET A 48 -9.38 2.25 -10.32
N ILE A 49 -9.44 3.11 -9.30
CA ILE A 49 -9.12 4.54 -9.42
C ILE A 49 -7.61 4.79 -9.29
N VAL A 50 -6.90 3.99 -8.49
CA VAL A 50 -5.49 4.21 -8.16
C VAL A 50 -4.59 4.24 -9.40
N VAL A 51 -4.73 3.29 -10.34
CA VAL A 51 -3.85 3.20 -11.52
C VAL A 51 -3.99 4.43 -12.45
N PRO A 52 -5.20 4.81 -12.91
CA PRO A 52 -5.37 6.02 -13.71
C PRO A 52 -4.92 7.29 -12.98
N LEU A 53 -5.23 7.40 -11.68
CA LEU A 53 -4.89 8.58 -10.89
C LEU A 53 -3.37 8.77 -10.78
N ILE A 54 -2.63 7.71 -10.45
CA ILE A 54 -1.17 7.76 -10.37
C ILE A 54 -0.58 8.17 -11.73
N PHE A 55 -0.98 7.49 -12.81
CA PHE A 55 -0.49 7.78 -14.15
C PHE A 55 -0.73 9.25 -14.53
N SER A 56 -1.98 9.72 -14.45
CA SER A 56 -2.33 11.09 -14.83
C SER A 56 -1.68 12.13 -13.91
N SER A 57 -1.59 11.87 -12.60
CA SER A 57 -0.98 12.81 -11.65
C SER A 57 0.52 12.97 -11.89
N LEU A 58 1.23 11.90 -12.25
CA LEU A 58 2.66 11.93 -12.55
C LEU A 58 2.92 12.64 -13.87
N VAL A 59 2.23 12.24 -14.94
CA VAL A 59 2.37 12.88 -16.26
C VAL A 59 2.12 14.39 -16.15
N MET A 60 1.02 14.79 -15.50
CA MET A 60 0.70 16.21 -15.30
C MET A 60 1.71 16.93 -14.40
N GLY A 61 2.17 16.28 -13.33
CA GLY A 61 3.17 16.85 -12.42
C GLY A 61 4.55 17.08 -13.08
N ILE A 62 4.94 16.16 -13.96
CA ILE A 62 6.20 16.22 -14.70
C ILE A 62 6.11 17.25 -15.82
N ALA A 63 5.06 17.18 -16.64
CA ALA A 63 4.80 18.13 -17.72
C ALA A 63 4.73 19.58 -17.20
N GLY A 64 4.14 19.81 -16.03
CA GLY A 64 4.06 21.13 -15.42
C GLY A 64 5.39 21.71 -14.92
N THR A 65 6.39 20.87 -14.64
CA THR A 65 7.70 21.31 -14.11
C THR A 65 8.70 21.63 -15.22
N GLY A 66 8.56 20.99 -16.39
CA GLY A 66 9.36 21.24 -17.61
C GLY A 66 10.87 20.94 -17.52
N ASP A 67 11.38 20.56 -16.34
CA ASP A 67 12.81 20.34 -16.08
C ASP A 67 13.06 18.99 -15.43
N PHE A 68 13.51 18.02 -16.25
CA PHE A 68 13.88 16.68 -15.83
C PHE A 68 14.99 16.64 -14.77
N LYS A 69 15.90 17.64 -14.73
CA LYS A 69 16.96 17.67 -13.71
C LYS A 69 16.41 18.01 -12.33
N LYS A 70 15.42 18.91 -12.26
CA LYS A 70 14.73 19.22 -11.00
C LYS A 70 13.95 18.02 -10.49
N LEU A 71 13.28 17.29 -11.38
CA LEU A 71 12.56 16.06 -11.04
C LEU A 71 13.50 14.99 -10.50
N GLY A 72 14.61 14.71 -11.17
CA GLY A 72 15.61 13.74 -10.69
C GLY A 72 16.17 14.10 -9.32
N ARG A 73 16.44 15.39 -9.06
CA ARG A 73 16.88 15.87 -7.74
C ARG A 73 15.80 15.72 -6.67
N LEU A 74 14.53 15.97 -7.02
CA LEU A 74 13.41 15.77 -6.10
C LEU A 74 13.22 14.28 -5.77
N GLY A 75 13.30 13.41 -6.79
CA GLY A 75 13.26 11.95 -6.63
C GLY A 75 14.40 11.43 -5.74
N ALA A 76 15.64 11.88 -5.97
CA ALA A 76 16.78 11.51 -5.13
C ALA A 76 16.59 11.94 -3.66
N LYS A 77 16.08 13.17 -3.43
CA LYS A 77 15.72 13.63 -2.07
C LYS A 77 14.62 12.77 -1.45
N ALA A 78 13.62 12.38 -2.23
CA ALA A 78 12.53 11.52 -1.76
C ALA A 78 13.04 10.12 -1.39
N ILE A 79 13.96 9.53 -2.17
CA ILE A 79 14.57 8.23 -1.85
C ILE A 79 15.36 8.31 -0.55
N ILE A 80 16.22 9.33 -0.39
CA ILE A 80 16.99 9.53 0.86
C ILE A 80 16.04 9.71 2.05
N TRP A 81 14.99 10.52 1.88
CA TRP A 81 14.00 10.74 2.93
C TRP A 81 13.24 9.46 3.28
N PHE A 82 12.83 8.67 2.27
CA PHE A 82 12.15 7.40 2.45
C PHE A 82 13.03 6.40 3.19
N GLU A 83 14.30 6.26 2.80
CA GLU A 83 15.25 5.35 3.45
C GLU A 83 15.47 5.70 4.92
N ILE A 84 15.61 6.99 5.24
CA ILE A 84 15.77 7.45 6.63
C ILE A 84 14.48 7.16 7.41
N ALA A 85 13.32 7.49 6.86
CA ALA A 85 12.03 7.29 7.51
C ALA A 85 11.74 5.80 7.77
N THR A 86 11.99 4.92 6.80
CA THR A 86 11.82 3.47 6.95
C THR A 86 12.82 2.88 7.92
N THR A 87 14.09 3.32 7.90
CA THR A 87 15.08 2.88 8.88
C THR A 87 14.66 3.27 10.30
N MET A 88 14.19 4.50 10.52
CA MET A 88 13.66 4.90 11.83
C MET A 88 12.44 4.06 12.23
N ALA A 89 11.52 3.80 11.30
CA ALA A 89 10.36 2.95 11.56
C ALA A 89 10.76 1.51 11.92
N LEU A 90 11.77 0.94 11.26
CA LEU A 90 12.33 -0.37 11.58
C LEU A 90 12.97 -0.40 12.97
N VAL A 91 13.73 0.64 13.34
CA VAL A 91 14.33 0.74 14.68
C VAL A 91 13.24 0.76 15.75
N VAL A 92 12.21 1.60 15.58
CA VAL A 92 11.09 1.68 16.52
C VAL A 92 10.34 0.35 16.60
N GLY A 93 10.01 -0.26 15.45
CA GLY A 93 9.34 -1.55 15.39
C GLY A 93 10.14 -2.65 16.07
N LEU A 94 11.45 -2.70 15.84
CA LEU A 94 12.35 -3.67 16.46
C LEU A 94 12.47 -3.44 17.96
N CYS A 95 12.55 -2.20 18.44
CA CYS A 95 12.52 -1.90 19.87
C CYS A 95 11.22 -2.40 20.51
N VAL A 96 10.07 -2.08 19.93
CA VAL A 96 8.75 -2.49 20.45
C VAL A 96 8.62 -4.01 20.49
N VAL A 97 9.01 -4.70 19.41
CA VAL A 97 8.96 -6.17 19.34
C VAL A 97 9.89 -6.82 20.36
N ASN A 98 11.11 -6.29 20.55
CA ASN A 98 12.05 -6.84 21.53
C ASN A 98 11.62 -6.60 22.99
N VAL A 99 10.88 -5.52 23.26
CA VAL A 99 10.37 -5.20 24.60
C VAL A 99 9.11 -5.98 24.92
N LEU A 100 8.10 -5.91 24.04
CA LEU A 100 6.80 -6.57 24.26
C LEU A 100 6.86 -8.08 24.00
N LYS A 101 7.88 -8.55 23.27
CA LYS A 101 8.08 -9.96 22.86
C LYS A 101 6.78 -10.66 22.45
N PRO A 102 6.02 -10.09 21.48
CA PRO A 102 4.77 -10.68 21.03
C PRO A 102 5.08 -12.04 20.37
N GLY A 103 4.82 -13.13 21.09
CA GLY A 103 5.14 -14.49 20.65
C GLY A 103 5.60 -15.44 21.75
N VAL A 104 6.06 -14.92 22.89
CA VAL A 104 6.38 -15.77 24.05
C VAL A 104 5.10 -16.43 24.56
N GLY A 105 5.01 -17.76 24.45
CA GLY A 105 3.83 -18.54 24.84
C GLY A 105 2.89 -18.94 23.68
N VAL A 106 3.19 -18.54 22.44
CA VAL A 106 2.46 -19.06 21.26
C VAL A 106 2.97 -20.46 20.93
N ALA A 107 2.09 -21.47 20.95
CA ALA A 107 2.44 -22.82 20.55
C ALA A 107 2.62 -22.89 19.02
N ILE A 108 3.87 -22.92 18.56
CA ILE A 108 4.25 -22.96 17.12
C ILE A 108 4.15 -24.39 16.53
N SER A 109 3.65 -25.37 17.28
CA SER A 109 3.63 -26.78 16.89
C SER A 109 2.75 -27.12 15.66
N THR A 110 1.93 -26.18 15.18
CA THR A 110 1.06 -26.34 14.01
C THR A 110 1.51 -25.58 12.76
N ILE A 111 2.65 -24.86 12.82
CA ILE A 111 3.14 -24.07 11.68
C ILE A 111 4.08 -24.93 10.82
N ASP A 112 3.66 -25.21 9.59
CA ASP A 112 4.48 -25.88 8.58
C ASP A 112 5.74 -25.04 8.26
N ALA A 113 6.86 -25.39 8.89
CA ALA A 113 8.16 -24.74 8.73
C ALA A 113 8.71 -24.83 7.29
N SER A 114 8.16 -25.71 6.45
CA SER A 114 8.51 -25.81 5.03
C SER A 114 8.19 -24.53 4.25
N SER A 115 7.05 -23.90 4.55
CA SER A 115 6.64 -22.62 3.94
C SER A 115 7.57 -21.46 4.31
N ALA A 116 8.05 -21.43 5.56
CA ALA A 116 9.02 -20.43 6.03
C ALA A 116 10.40 -20.61 5.36
N ALA A 117 10.83 -21.87 5.17
CA ALA A 117 12.08 -22.18 4.46
C ALA A 117 12.02 -21.81 2.97
N ALA A 118 10.85 -21.95 2.32
CA ALA A 118 10.65 -21.51 0.94
C ALA A 118 10.70 -19.98 0.79
N ALA A 119 10.12 -19.24 1.74
CA ALA A 119 10.20 -17.78 1.76
C ALA A 119 11.64 -17.27 1.96
N ALA A 120 12.43 -17.93 2.81
CA ALA A 120 13.83 -17.59 3.06
C ALA A 120 14.75 -17.87 1.84
N LYS A 121 14.36 -18.78 0.94
CA LYS A 121 15.11 -19.09 -0.29
C LYS A 121 14.89 -18.11 -1.43
N LYS A 122 13.98 -17.15 -1.30
CA LYS A 122 13.77 -16.13 -2.34
C LYS A 122 14.90 -15.12 -2.29
N SER A 123 16.02 -15.42 -2.95
CA SER A 123 17.09 -14.45 -3.16
C SER A 123 16.55 -13.33 -4.04
N ILE A 124 16.51 -12.11 -3.51
CA ILE A 124 16.20 -10.92 -4.29
C ILE A 124 17.43 -10.64 -5.16
N ASP A 125 17.33 -10.97 -6.44
CA ASP A 125 18.32 -10.54 -7.43
C ASP A 125 18.07 -9.05 -7.72
N MET A 126 18.96 -8.22 -7.20
CA MET A 126 18.91 -6.76 -7.37
C MET A 126 18.98 -6.37 -8.86
N MET A 127 19.74 -7.10 -9.68
CA MET A 127 19.84 -6.78 -11.11
C MET A 127 18.53 -7.09 -11.82
N GLN A 128 17.88 -8.21 -11.48
CA GLN A 128 16.55 -8.53 -12.01
C GLN A 128 15.51 -7.51 -11.55
N MET A 129 15.59 -7.01 -10.31
CA MET A 129 14.69 -5.95 -9.85
C MET A 129 14.84 -4.68 -10.70
N VAL A 130 16.07 -4.25 -11.01
CA VAL A 130 16.33 -3.08 -11.87
C VAL A 130 15.81 -3.29 -13.28
N VAL A 131 16.01 -4.48 -13.86
CA VAL A 131 15.48 -4.81 -15.20
C VAL A 131 13.95 -4.76 -15.19
N ASN A 132 13.30 -5.29 -14.14
CA ASN A 132 11.85 -5.31 -14.00
C ASN A 132 11.20 -3.93 -13.72
N ILE A 133 12.00 -2.88 -13.52
CA ILE A 133 11.49 -1.49 -13.45
C ILE A 133 10.95 -1.07 -14.82
N VAL A 134 11.58 -1.50 -15.91
CA VAL A 134 11.17 -1.18 -17.27
C VAL A 134 10.12 -2.21 -17.71
N PRO A 135 8.83 -1.83 -17.87
CA PRO A 135 7.82 -2.78 -18.33
C PRO A 135 8.09 -3.20 -19.78
N THR A 136 7.90 -4.48 -20.07
CA THR A 136 7.82 -4.97 -21.46
C THR A 136 6.53 -4.51 -22.16
N ASN A 137 5.44 -4.35 -21.40
CA ASN A 137 4.17 -3.82 -21.86
C ASN A 137 3.47 -3.03 -20.74
N VAL A 138 3.25 -1.72 -20.95
CA VAL A 138 2.64 -0.83 -19.95
C VAL A 138 1.17 -1.17 -19.66
N ILE A 139 0.40 -1.63 -20.64
CA ILE A 139 -1.02 -1.94 -20.47
C ILE A 139 -1.19 -3.15 -19.55
N ASP A 140 -0.32 -4.13 -19.74
CA ASP A 140 -0.23 -5.32 -18.90
C ASP A 140 0.27 -4.98 -17.48
N ALA A 141 1.27 -4.11 -17.35
CA ALA A 141 1.71 -3.58 -16.06
C ALA A 141 0.59 -2.82 -15.30
N MET A 142 -0.20 -2.02 -16.01
CA MET A 142 -1.40 -1.35 -15.47
C MET A 142 -2.49 -2.34 -15.05
N GLY A 143 -2.68 -3.42 -15.82
CA GLY A 143 -3.64 -4.49 -15.50
C GLY A 143 -3.24 -5.30 -14.27
N ARG A 144 -1.94 -5.57 -14.08
CA ARG A 144 -1.40 -6.23 -12.88
C ARG A 144 -1.26 -5.31 -11.67
N GLY A 145 -1.26 -3.99 -11.90
CA GLY A 145 -1.01 -3.01 -10.84
C GLY A 145 0.46 -2.93 -10.42
N ASP A 146 1.39 -3.19 -11.35
CA ASP A 146 2.83 -3.10 -11.11
C ASP A 146 3.26 -1.62 -10.98
N MET A 147 3.05 -1.06 -9.79
CA MET A 147 3.19 0.38 -9.54
C MET A 147 4.55 0.94 -9.95
N LEU A 148 5.64 0.22 -9.70
CA LEU A 148 7.00 0.67 -10.04
C LEU A 148 7.17 0.85 -11.56
N GLN A 149 6.63 -0.09 -12.34
CA GLN A 149 6.65 -0.03 -13.80
C GLN A 149 5.78 1.12 -14.34
N ILE A 150 4.60 1.31 -13.73
CA ILE A 150 3.69 2.41 -14.11
C ILE A 150 4.35 3.77 -13.84
N VAL A 151 4.95 3.94 -12.66
CA VAL A 151 5.67 5.18 -12.28
C VAL A 151 6.85 5.44 -13.21
N PHE A 152 7.62 4.41 -13.55
CA PHE A 152 8.74 4.53 -14.47
C PHE A 152 8.27 4.97 -15.86
N PHE A 153 7.26 4.29 -16.41
CA PHE A 153 6.68 4.64 -17.71
C PHE A 153 6.13 6.08 -17.72
N SER A 154 5.37 6.47 -16.68
CA SER A 154 4.85 7.84 -16.51
C SER A 154 5.93 8.93 -16.46
N THR A 155 7.20 8.57 -16.26
CA THR A 155 8.28 9.57 -16.25
C THR A 155 8.76 9.94 -17.67
N PHE A 156 8.50 9.09 -18.66
CA PHE A 156 8.88 9.32 -20.06
C PHE A 156 7.80 9.99 -20.92
N PHE A 157 6.56 10.07 -20.41
CA PHE A 157 5.39 10.59 -21.11
C PHE A 157 4.74 11.71 -20.29
#